data_AF-A0A0N5B1R8-F1
#
_entry.id   AF-A0A0N5B1R8-F1
#
_cell.length_a   1.000
_cell.length_b   1.000
_cell.length_c   1.000
_cell.angle_alpha   90.00
_cell.angle_beta   90.00
_cell.angle_gamma   90.00
#
_symmetry.space_group_name_H-M   'P 1'
#
loop_
_entity.id
_entity.type
_entity.pdbx_description
1 polymer ?
#
loop_
_entity_poly.entity_id
_entity_poly.type
_entity_poly.pdbx_seq_one_letter_code
_entity_poly.pdbx_strand_id
1 'polypeptide(L)' 'MLPKRDIRAIMLYEFKRGTNAAKTTHEINETIAEGLDSHATVKRWSKKFKEGSEDFENEERGRPEIVLDNDKL' A
#
# COMPACT_ATOMS: atom_id res chain seq x y z
N MET A 1 -2.24 -10.02 -12.82
CA MET A 1 -1.93 -8.92 -11.89
C MET A 1 -2.36 -9.36 -10.49
N LEU A 2 -1.45 -9.35 -9.50
CA LEU A 2 -1.79 -9.76 -8.14
C LEU A 2 -2.73 -8.76 -7.44
N PRO A 3 -3.63 -9.21 -6.56
CA PRO A 3 -4.37 -8.34 -5.66
C PRO A 3 -3.43 -7.44 -4.85
N LYS A 4 -3.85 -6.20 -4.57
CA LYS A 4 -3.04 -5.24 -3.78
C LYS A 4 -2.62 -5.80 -2.42
N ARG A 5 -3.48 -6.61 -1.81
CA ARG A 5 -3.22 -7.29 -0.53
C ARG A 5 -2.02 -8.25 -0.64
N ASP A 6 -1.97 -9.06 -1.67
CA ASP A 6 -0.90 -10.04 -1.88
C ASP A 6 0.44 -9.34 -2.14
N ILE A 7 0.41 -8.24 -2.91
CA ILE A 7 1.62 -7.45 -3.14
C ILE A 7 2.13 -6.83 -1.83
N ARG A 8 1.23 -6.37 -0.94
CA ARG A 8 1.61 -5.85 0.40
C ARG A 8 2.16 -6.96 1.30
N ALA A 9 1.64 -8.18 1.21
CA ALA A 9 2.18 -9.33 1.94
C ALA A 9 3.61 -9.66 1.48
N ILE A 10 3.89 -9.59 0.18
CA ILE A 10 5.24 -9.73 -0.38
C ILE A 10 6.17 -8.62 0.14
N MET A 11 5.70 -7.38 0.19
CA MET A 11 6.48 -6.28 0.78
C MET A 11 6.83 -6.53 2.25
N LEU A 12 5.90 -7.07 3.05
CA LEU A 12 6.16 -7.39 4.45
C LEU A 12 7.21 -8.51 4.57
N TYR A 13 7.09 -9.54 3.73
CA TYR A 13 8.07 -10.62 3.66
C TYR A 13 9.48 -10.08 3.36
N GLU A 14 9.63 -9.25 2.32
CA GLU A 14 10.91 -8.62 1.99
C GLU A 14 11.43 -7.69 3.09
N PHE A 15 10.53 -6.95 3.74
CA PHE A 15 10.88 -6.10 4.87
C PHE A 15 11.42 -6.93 6.05
N LYS A 16 10.76 -8.04 6.41
CA LYS A 16 11.21 -8.95 7.49
C LYS A 16 12.53 -9.65 7.14
N ARG A 17 12.82 -9.87 5.85
CA ARG A 17 14.13 -10.36 5.37
C ARG A 17 15.26 -9.34 5.49
N GLY A 18 14.95 -8.07 5.74
CA GLY A 18 15.92 -6.98 5.78
C GLY A 18 16.29 -6.43 4.40
N THR A 19 15.48 -6.70 3.37
CA THR A 19 15.70 -6.18 2.02
C THR A 19 15.39 -4.68 1.98
N ASN A 20 16.19 -3.91 1.23
CA ASN A 20 15.95 -2.48 1.06
C ASN A 20 14.75 -2.23 0.13
N ALA A 21 13.92 -1.23 0.47
CA ALA A 21 12.75 -0.80 -0.30
C ALA A 21 13.02 -0.58 -1.81
N ALA A 22 14.20 -0.06 -2.18
CA ALA A 22 14.57 0.13 -3.58
C ALA A 22 14.68 -1.21 -4.34
N LYS A 23 15.31 -2.21 -3.71
CA LYS A 23 15.45 -3.56 -4.28
C LYS A 23 14.10 -4.27 -4.36
N THR A 24 13.29 -4.18 -3.30
CA THR A 24 11.92 -4.71 -3.29
C THR A 24 11.04 -4.08 -4.38
N THR A 25 11.18 -2.78 -4.63
CA THR A 25 10.44 -2.09 -5.69
C THR A 25 10.83 -2.64 -7.07
N HIS A 26 12.13 -2.81 -7.32
CA HIS A 26 12.65 -3.36 -8.57
C HIS A 26 12.17 -4.80 -8.80
N GLU A 27 12.34 -5.67 -7.81
CA GLU A 27 11.93 -7.07 -7.88
C GLU A 27 10.42 -7.21 -8.11
N ILE A 28 9.59 -6.45 -7.39
CA ILE A 28 8.13 -6.49 -7.58
C ILE A 28 7.76 -6.01 -8.98
N ASN A 29 8.36 -4.92 -9.47
CA ASN A 29 8.05 -4.35 -10.79
C ASN A 29 8.51 -5.27 -11.94
N GLU A 30 9.63 -5.97 -11.79
CA GLU A 30 10.17 -6.86 -12.83
C GLU A 30 9.50 -8.24 -12.85
N THR A 31 9.18 -8.81 -11.69
CA THR A 31 8.84 -10.24 -11.59
C THR A 31 7.36 -10.51 -11.33
N ILE A 32 6.66 -9.63 -10.63
CA ILE A 32 5.39 -9.98 -9.97
C ILE A 32 4.23 -9.05 -10.38
N ALA A 33 4.50 -7.76 -10.59
CA ALA A 33 3.46 -6.77 -10.77
C ALA A 33 3.87 -5.65 -11.74
N GLU A 34 3.48 -5.77 -13.01
CA GLU A 34 3.09 -4.58 -13.77
C GLU A 34 1.96 -3.89 -12.98
N GLY A 35 2.26 -2.79 -12.28
CA GLY A 35 1.27 -1.97 -11.59
C GLY A 35 1.45 -1.80 -10.07
N LEU A 36 2.62 -2.10 -9.52
CA LEU A 36 2.97 -1.52 -8.23
C LEU A 36 3.40 -0.05 -8.41
N ASP A 37 2.54 0.86 -7.96
CA ASP A 37 2.79 2.29 -8.05
C ASP A 37 3.91 2.76 -7.12
N SER A 38 5.11 2.93 -7.69
CA SER A 38 6.21 3.75 -7.21
C SER A 38 6.93 3.30 -5.91
N HIS A 39 8.23 3.57 -5.86
CA HIS A 39 9.09 3.48 -4.67
C HIS A 39 8.49 4.18 -3.43
N ALA A 40 7.66 5.22 -3.63
CA ALA A 40 6.98 5.92 -2.54
C ALA A 40 5.98 5.03 -1.80
N THR A 41 5.28 4.15 -2.50
CA THR A 41 4.33 3.19 -1.89
C THR A 41 5.08 2.18 -1.03
N VAL A 42 6.16 1.59 -1.55
CA VAL A 42 6.99 0.65 -0.77
C VAL A 42 7.54 1.32 0.47
N LYS A 43 8.06 2.54 0.35
CA LYS A 43 8.57 3.31 1.49
C LYS A 43 7.49 3.59 2.55
N ARG A 44 6.27 3.95 2.14
CA ARG A 44 5.13 4.16 3.07
C ARG A 44 4.78 2.88 3.81
N TRP A 45 4.72 1.75 3.11
CA TRP A 45 4.44 0.45 3.72
C TRP A 45 5.56 0.00 4.66
N SER A 46 6.84 0.17 4.28
CA SER A 46 7.96 -0.12 5.17
C SER A 46 7.90 0.73 6.45
N LYS A 47 7.41 1.97 6.41
CA LYS A 47 7.18 2.77 7.62
C LYS A 47 6.08 2.16 8.50
N LYS A 48 4.94 1.79 7.92
CA LYS A 48 3.86 1.09 8.64
C LYS A 48 4.32 -0.21 9.29
N PHE A 49 5.13 -1.00 8.59
CA PHE A 49 5.67 -2.25 9.12
C PHE A 49 6.65 -2.02 10.27
N LYS A 50 7.45 -0.94 10.24
CA LYS A 50 8.28 -0.52 11.39
C LYS A 50 7.43 -0.14 12.61
N GLU A 51 6.23 0.39 12.40
CA GLU A 51 5.27 0.73 13.45
C GLU A 51 4.50 -0.50 13.97
N GLY A 52 4.76 -1.70 13.42
CA GLY A 52 4.13 -2.96 13.83
C GLY A 52 2.77 -3.23 13.19
N SER A 53 2.36 -2.43 12.21
CA SER A 53 1.09 -2.64 11.50
C SER A 53 1.24 -3.78 10.47
N GLU A 54 0.49 -4.86 10.65
CA GLU A 54 0.36 -5.95 9.66
C GLU A 54 -0.96 -5.89 8.89
N ASP A 55 -1.68 -4.77 8.98
CA ASP A 55 -2.90 -4.54 8.21
C ASP A 55 -2.56 -4.25 6.75
N PHE A 56 -2.95 -5.15 5.87
CA PHE A 56 -2.72 -5.04 4.44
C PHE A 56 -3.85 -4.31 3.71
N GLU A 57 -4.87 -3.82 4.40
CA GLU A 57 -5.94 -3.05 3.80
C GLU A 57 -5.66 -1.54 3.81
N ASN A 58 -6.41 -0.81 2.98
CA ASN A 58 -6.42 0.64 3.12
C ASN A 58 -7.31 1.00 4.30
N GLU A 59 -6.81 1.85 5.19
CA GLU A 59 -7.66 2.58 6.13
C GLU A 59 -8.81 3.24 5.35
N GLU A 60 -10.02 3.18 5.92
CA GLU A 60 -11.16 3.88 5.37
C GLU A 60 -10.81 5.36 5.25
N ARG A 61 -10.70 5.82 4.00
CA ARG A 61 -10.53 7.25 3.75
C ARG A 61 -11.89 7.87 3.93
N GLY A 62 -12.07 8.59 5.04
CA GLY A 62 -13.26 9.41 5.26
C GLY A 62 -13.49 10.30 4.05
N ARG A 63 -14.52 9.98 3.26
CA ARG A 63 -15.08 10.93 2.31
C ARG A 63 -15.75 12.01 3.17
N PRO A 64 -15.46 13.31 2.98
CA PRO A 64 -16.24 14.35 3.64
C PRO A 64 -17.72 14.10 3.35
N GLU A 65 -18.52 14.08 4.40
CA GLU A 65 -19.96 13.90 4.28
C GLU A 65 -20.48 15.04 3.40
N ILE A 66 -21.04 14.70 2.24
CA ILE A 66 -21.65 15.70 1.36
C ILE A 66 -22.99 16.03 2.02
N VAL A 67 -23.02 17.10 2.80
CA VAL A 67 -24.26 17.69 3.29
C VAL A 67 -24.98 18.27 2.06
N LEU A 68 -25.90 17.49 1.49
CA LEU A 68 -26.84 18.00 0.51
C LEU A 68 -27.91 18.76 1.27
N ASP A 69 -27.78 20.09 1.25
CA ASP A 69 -28.80 21.00 1.75
C ASP A 69 -30.01 20.92 0.81
N ASN A 70 -30.94 20.03 1.13
CA ASN A 70 -32.14 19.75 0.32
C ASN A 70 -33.23 20.84 0.48
N ASP A 71 -32.95 21.94 1.16
CA ASP A 71 -33.91 23.02 1.44
C ASP A 71 -34.03 24.07 0.31
N LYS A 72 -33.66 23.70 -0.93
CA LYS A 72 -33.99 24.48 -2.13
C LYS A 72 -34.61 23.59 -3.19
N LEU A 73 -35.90 23.28 -2.99
CA LEU A 73 -36.80 22.85 -4.06
C LEU A 73 -37.83 23.95 -4.34
#